data_AF-A0A929K472-F1
#
_entry.id   AF-A0A929K472-F1
#
_cell.length_a   1.000
_cell.length_b   1.000
_cell.length_c   1.000
_cell.angle_alpha   90.00
_cell.angle_beta   90.00
_cell.angle_gamma   90.00
#
_symmetry.space_group_name_H-M   'P 1'
#
loop_
_entity.id
_entity.type
_entity.pdbx_description
1 polymer ?
#
loop_
_entity_poly.entity_id
_entity_poly.type
_entity_poly.pdbx_seq_one_letter_code
_entity_poly.pdbx_strand_id
1 'polypeptide(L)'
;PSNIYYSCEYHVTISMIKASKRSHGVSYAIRDVVLPAKELEKKGIEVLHLNIGDPNKYDFDTPQHMKDELYKAANEGYNGYSPSEGYLELRSAIVERERRRNNVT
;
A
#
# COMPACT_ATOMS: atom_id res chain seq x y z
N PRO A 1 -16.15 30.23 -49.53
CA PRO A 1 -15.14 29.86 -48.51
C PRO A 1 -15.48 28.48 -47.92
N SER A 2 -14.92 27.44 -48.53
CA SER A 2 -15.12 26.03 -48.17
C SER A 2 -14.31 25.67 -46.92
N ASN A 3 -15.00 25.35 -45.82
CA ASN A 3 -14.39 24.82 -44.61
C ASN A 3 -13.91 23.39 -44.86
N ILE A 4 -12.60 23.19 -44.84
CA ILE A 4 -11.96 21.87 -44.86
C ILE A 4 -11.90 21.38 -43.42
N TYR A 5 -12.75 20.43 -43.06
CA TYR A 5 -12.59 19.65 -41.83
C TYR A 5 -11.49 18.61 -42.08
N TYR A 6 -10.36 18.73 -41.39
CA TYR A 6 -9.37 17.66 -41.30
C TYR A 6 -9.77 16.73 -40.14
N SER A 7 -10.33 15.56 -40.45
CA SER A 7 -10.44 14.47 -39.48
C SER A 7 -9.15 13.66 -39.52
N CYS A 8 -8.27 13.89 -38.54
CA CYS A 8 -7.11 13.03 -38.32
C CYS A 8 -7.54 11.86 -37.44
N GLU A 9 -7.86 10.72 -38.06
CA GLU A 9 -8.07 9.47 -37.33
C GLU A 9 -6.71 8.91 -36.90
N TYR A 10 -6.36 9.07 -35.63
CA TYR A 10 -5.24 8.34 -35.04
C TYR A 10 -5.66 6.89 -34.80
N HIS A 11 -5.26 5.99 -35.71
CA HIS A 11 -5.24 4.57 -35.41
C HIS A 11 -4.09 4.29 -34.43
N VAL A 12 -4.37 4.30 -33.13
CA VAL A 12 -3.44 3.81 -32.11
C VAL A 12 -3.50 2.28 -32.12
N THR A 13 -2.54 1.64 -32.79
CA THR A 13 -2.29 0.22 -32.61
C THR A 13 -1.66 0.00 -31.23
N ILE A 14 -2.49 -0.38 -30.26
CA ILE A 14 -2.02 -0.80 -28.93
C ILE A 14 -1.30 -2.14 -29.09
N SER A 15 0.03 -2.10 -29.21
CA SER A 15 0.85 -3.31 -29.09
C SER A 15 0.83 -3.79 -27.63
N MET A 16 0.60 -5.08 -27.41
CA MET A 16 0.63 -5.66 -26.06
C MET A 16 2.02 -5.54 -25.45
N ILE A 17 2.13 -4.70 -24.41
CA ILE A 17 3.36 -4.57 -23.62
C ILE A 17 3.50 -5.84 -22.78
N LYS A 18 4.50 -6.67 -23.11
CA LYS A 18 4.78 -7.89 -22.35
C LYS A 18 5.46 -7.55 -21.02
N ALA A 19 4.88 -8.03 -19.93
CA ALA A 19 5.51 -7.97 -18.61
C ALA A 19 6.83 -8.77 -18.59
N SER A 20 7.73 -8.41 -17.68
CA SER A 20 8.99 -9.15 -17.48
C SER A 20 8.69 -10.59 -17.04
N LYS A 21 9.52 -11.56 -17.47
CA LYS A 21 9.36 -12.98 -17.10
C LYS A 21 9.34 -13.19 -15.59
N ARG A 22 10.16 -12.44 -14.83
CA ARG A 22 10.28 -12.54 -13.37
C ARG A 22 9.04 -11.99 -12.65
N SER A 23 8.46 -10.91 -13.16
CA SER A 23 7.27 -10.29 -12.57
C SER A 23 5.99 -11.04 -12.93
N HIS A 24 5.95 -11.68 -14.10
CA HIS A 24 4.74 -12.35 -14.60
C HIS A 24 4.24 -13.50 -13.72
N GLY A 25 5.16 -14.22 -13.04
CA GLY A 25 4.81 -15.35 -12.17
C GLY A 25 4.51 -15.00 -10.72
N VAL A 26 4.54 -13.72 -10.34
CA VAL A 26 4.27 -13.30 -8.95
C VAL A 26 2.77 -13.34 -8.70
N SER A 27 2.34 -14.17 -7.75
CA SER A 27 0.93 -14.26 -7.31
C SER A 27 0.82 -13.97 -5.82
N TYR A 28 -0.35 -13.48 -5.40
CA TYR A 28 -0.66 -13.18 -4.00
C TYR A 28 -2.07 -13.64 -3.65
N ALA A 29 -2.22 -14.97 -3.54
CA ALA A 29 -3.51 -15.66 -3.51
C ALA A 29 -4.45 -15.25 -2.36
N ILE A 30 -3.91 -14.72 -1.24
CA ILE A 30 -4.71 -14.29 -0.09
C ILE A 30 -5.75 -13.22 -0.48
N ARG A 31 -5.49 -12.43 -1.54
CA ARG A 31 -6.43 -11.40 -2.01
C ARG A 31 -7.43 -11.90 -3.06
N ASP A 32 -7.27 -13.10 -3.61
CA ASP A 32 -8.12 -13.59 -4.70
C ASP A 32 -9.58 -13.75 -4.24
N VAL A 33 -9.78 -14.13 -2.99
CA VAL A 33 -11.12 -14.29 -2.38
C VAL A 33 -11.89 -12.98 -2.23
N VAL A 34 -11.21 -11.82 -2.30
CA VAL A 34 -11.86 -10.50 -2.19
C VAL A 34 -12.72 -10.20 -3.42
N LEU A 35 -12.34 -10.72 -4.60
CA LEU A 35 -13.09 -10.46 -5.83
C LEU A 35 -14.47 -11.16 -5.81
N PRO A 36 -14.58 -12.48 -5.55
CA PRO A 36 -15.87 -13.13 -5.36
C PRO A 36 -16.70 -12.52 -4.23
N ALA A 37 -16.07 -12.18 -3.09
CA ALA A 37 -16.75 -11.54 -1.97
C ALA A 37 -17.45 -10.24 -2.39
N LYS A 38 -16.75 -9.36 -3.12
CA LYS A 38 -17.33 -8.12 -3.65
C LYS A 38 -18.52 -8.34 -4.58
N GLU A 39 -18.50 -9.42 -5.37
CA GLU A 39 -19.63 -9.76 -6.24
C GLU A 39 -20.85 -10.25 -5.46
N LEU A 40 -20.66 -10.86 -4.28
CA LEU A 40 -21.75 -11.21 -3.36
C LEU A 40 -22.29 -9.98 -2.64
N GLU A 41 -21.41 -9.08 -2.17
CA GLU A 41 -21.79 -7.81 -1.54
C GLU A 41 -22.63 -6.94 -2.47
N LYS A 42 -22.26 -6.86 -3.76
CA LYS A 42 -23.07 -6.16 -4.79
C LYS A 42 -24.48 -6.71 -4.94
N LYS A 43 -24.70 -7.98 -4.59
CA LYS A 43 -26.02 -8.63 -4.59
C LYS A 43 -26.77 -8.43 -3.27
N GLY A 44 -26.22 -7.63 -2.35
CA GLY A 44 -26.80 -7.38 -1.04
C GLY A 44 -26.54 -8.47 -0.01
N ILE A 45 -25.64 -9.41 -0.30
CA ILE A 45 -25.26 -10.47 0.64
C ILE A 45 -24.18 -9.91 1.57
N GLU A 46 -24.44 -9.98 2.87
CA GLU A 46 -23.45 -9.61 3.88
C GLU A 46 -22.28 -10.61 3.88
N VAL A 47 -21.05 -10.10 3.81
CA VAL A 47 -19.83 -10.90 3.83
C VAL A 47 -18.96 -10.45 5.00
N LEU A 48 -18.64 -11.40 5.88
CA LEU A 48 -17.68 -11.18 6.97
C LEU A 48 -16.26 -11.44 6.47
N HIS A 49 -15.45 -10.39 6.39
CA HIS A 49 -14.07 -10.48 5.93
C HIS A 49 -13.14 -10.90 7.06
N LEU A 50 -12.85 -12.20 7.18
CA LEU A 50 -11.90 -12.73 8.17
C LEU A 50 -10.52 -13.05 7.57
N ASN A 51 -10.27 -12.60 6.33
CA ASN A 51 -9.07 -12.92 5.56
C ASN A 51 -8.01 -11.81 5.56
N ILE A 52 -8.37 -10.56 5.93
CA ILE A 52 -7.46 -9.41 5.93
C ILE A 52 -7.07 -9.06 7.37
N GLY A 53 -5.80 -9.27 7.70
CA GLY A 53 -5.22 -8.91 9.01
C GLY A 53 -4.87 -7.42 9.14
N ASP A 54 -5.81 -6.54 8.79
CA ASP A 54 -5.68 -5.09 8.99
C ASP A 54 -6.48 -4.67 10.22
N PRO A 55 -5.82 -4.53 11.39
CA PRO A 55 -6.51 -4.29 12.66
C PRO A 55 -7.24 -2.93 12.69
N ASN A 56 -6.79 -1.95 11.90
CA ASN A 56 -7.40 -0.62 11.80
C ASN A 56 -8.80 -0.62 11.18
N LYS A 57 -9.19 -1.70 10.50
CA LYS A 57 -10.56 -1.86 9.99
C LYS A 57 -11.57 -2.28 11.06
N TYR A 58 -11.08 -2.64 12.24
CA TYR A 58 -11.89 -3.13 13.35
C TYR A 58 -11.77 -2.16 14.52
N ASP A 59 -11.36 -2.65 15.68
CA ASP A 59 -11.38 -1.97 16.97
C ASP A 59 -9.99 -1.53 17.46
N PHE A 60 -8.97 -1.58 16.59
CA PHE A 60 -7.61 -1.19 16.92
C PHE A 60 -7.21 0.07 16.17
N ASP A 61 -7.01 1.17 16.89
CA ASP A 61 -6.48 2.39 16.33
C ASP A 61 -4.98 2.56 16.68
N THR A 62 -4.26 3.32 15.86
CA THR A 62 -2.88 3.70 16.18
C THR A 62 -2.86 4.50 17.49
N PRO A 63 -2.00 4.17 18.47
CA PRO A 63 -1.93 4.90 19.74
C PRO A 63 -1.70 6.40 19.56
N GLN A 64 -2.37 7.23 20.37
CA GLN A 64 -2.37 8.68 20.22
C GLN A 64 -0.95 9.30 20.22
N HIS A 65 -0.09 8.86 21.14
CA HIS A 65 1.30 9.34 21.21
C HIS A 65 2.09 9.11 19.91
N MET A 66 1.78 8.06 19.14
CA MET A 66 2.42 7.81 17.85
C MET A 66 1.91 8.78 16.77
N LYS A 67 0.60 9.08 16.79
CA LYS A 67 -0.01 10.05 15.87
C LYS A 67 0.53 11.45 16.13
N ASP A 68 0.67 11.82 17.40
CA ASP A 68 1.18 13.13 17.82
C ASP A 68 2.63 13.34 17.38
N GLU A 69 3.51 12.35 17.60
CA GLU A 69 4.91 12.44 17.15
C GLU A 69 5.03 12.41 15.62
N LEU A 70 4.18 11.67 14.91
CA LEU A 70 4.13 11.72 13.44
C LEU A 70 3.75 13.12 12.93
N TYR A 71 2.72 13.72 13.53
CA TYR A 71 2.29 15.08 13.18
C TYR A 71 3.38 16.11 13.48
N LYS A 72 4.02 16.01 14.65
CA LYS A 72 5.14 16.86 15.04
C LYS A 72 6.33 16.73 14.10
N ALA A 73 6.75 15.51 13.77
CA ALA A 73 7.85 15.25 12.85
C ALA A 73 7.60 15.90 11.48
N ALA A 74 6.38 15.80 10.97
CA ALA A 74 5.99 16.45 9.72
C ALA A 74 6.12 18.00 9.81
N ASN A 75 5.69 18.60 10.92
CA ASN A 75 5.80 20.04 11.15
C ASN A 75 7.25 20.53 11.36
N GLU A 76 8.09 19.71 11.98
CA GLU A 76 9.52 20.00 12.22
C GLU A 76 10.39 19.77 10.97
N GLY A 77 9.78 19.36 9.85
CA GLY A 77 10.47 19.25 8.57
C GLY A 77 11.12 17.89 8.31
N TYR A 78 10.78 16.85 9.06
CA TYR A 78 11.22 15.47 8.82
C TYR A 78 10.50 14.82 7.63
N ASN A 79 10.51 15.49 6.47
CA ASN A 79 9.80 15.11 5.24
C ASN A 79 10.74 14.80 4.07
N GLY A 80 12.06 14.83 4.31
CA GLY A 80 13.10 14.56 3.33
C GLY A 80 13.52 13.10 3.25
N TYR A 81 14.53 12.82 2.43
CA TYR A 81 15.15 11.50 2.38
C TYR A 81 15.79 11.15 3.72
N SER A 82 15.53 9.93 4.19
CA SER A 82 16.27 9.31 5.29
C SER A 82 17.47 8.53 4.74
N PRO A 83 18.42 8.12 5.60
CA PRO A 83 19.37 7.08 5.25
C PRO A 83 18.64 5.82 4.75
N SER A 84 19.23 5.09 3.81
CA SER A 84 18.61 3.89 3.20
C SER A 84 18.32 2.79 4.22
N GLU A 85 19.11 2.72 5.30
CA GLU A 85 18.93 1.77 6.40
C GLU A 85 17.89 2.25 7.44
N GLY A 86 17.43 3.50 7.33
CA GLY A 86 16.62 4.19 8.33
C GLY A 86 17.43 5.04 9.31
N TYR A 87 16.74 5.91 10.06
CA TYR A 87 17.32 6.76 11.10
C TYR A 87 18.04 5.94 12.18
N LEU A 88 19.20 6.41 12.64
CA LEU A 88 20.00 5.70 13.63
C LEU A 88 19.26 5.58 14.97
N GLU A 89 18.50 6.60 15.33
CA GLU A 89 17.67 6.67 16.52
C GLU A 89 16.60 5.57 16.52
N LEU A 90 15.92 5.38 15.38
CA LEU A 90 14.94 4.32 15.21
C LEU A 90 15.59 2.93 15.30
N ARG A 91 16.72 2.73 14.62
CA ARG A 91 17.44 1.45 14.67
C ARG A 91 17.93 1.12 16.07
N SER A 92 18.43 2.10 16.80
CA SER A 92 18.87 1.94 18.20
C SER A 92 17.70 1.61 19.13
N ALA A 93 16.54 2.26 18.94
CA ALA A 93 15.32 1.97 19.69
C ALA A 93 14.80 0.55 19.42
N ILE A 94 14.91 0.05 18.17
CA ILE A 94 14.58 -1.34 17.83
C ILE A 94 15.51 -2.30 18.57
N VAL A 95 16.84 -2.08 18.54
CA VAL A 95 17.80 -2.93 19.26
C VAL A 95 17.47 -3.01 20.75
N GLU A 96 17.19 -1.87 21.39
CA GLU A 96 16.82 -1.84 22.81
C GLU A 96 15.50 -2.59 23.08
N ARG A 97 14.49 -2.42 22.22
CA ARG A 97 13.21 -3.13 22.33
C ARG A 97 13.37 -4.63 22.18
N GLU A 98 14.20 -5.08 21.24
CA GLU A 98 14.48 -6.50 21.02
C GLU A 98 15.30 -7.10 22.17
N ARG A 99 16.33 -6.41 22.67
CA ARG A 99 17.08 -6.79 23.88
C ARG A 99 16.15 -7.01 25.07
N ARG A 100 15.30 -6.03 25.36
CA ARG A 100 14.37 -6.06 26.49
C ARG A 100 13.31 -7.16 26.37
N ARG A 101 12.80 -7.41 25.16
CA ARG A 101 11.67 -8.34 24.94
C ARG A 101 12.12 -9.78 24.72
N ASN A 102 13.24 -9.97 24.01
CA ASN A 102 13.65 -11.26 23.47
C ASN A 102 15.00 -11.75 24.05
N ASN A 103 15.65 -10.99 24.94
CA ASN A 103 16.94 -11.33 25.55
C ASN A 103 18.04 -11.65 24.54
N VAL A 104 17.98 -11.03 23.35
CA VAL A 104 19.01 -11.13 22.32
C VAL A 104 20.11 -10.11 22.60
N THR A 105 21.39 -10.49 22.44
CA THR A 105 22.54 -9.63 22.79
C THR A 105 23.01 -8.80 21.59
#